data_AF-A0A1J3GTT9-F1
#
_entry.id   AF-A0A1J3GTT9-F1
#
_cell.length_a   1.000
_cell.length_b   1.000
_cell.length_c   1.000
_cell.angle_alpha   90.00
_cell.angle_beta   90.00
_cell.angle_gamma   90.00
#
_symmetry.space_group_name_H-M   'P 1'
#
loop_
_entity.id
_entity.type
_entity.pdbx_description
1 polymer ?
#
loop_
_entity_poly.entity_id
_entity_poly.type
_entity_poly.pdbx_seq_one_letter_code
_entity_poly.pdbx_strand_id
1 'polypeptide(L)'
;FIQGKDVFEAFYKKDLAKRLLLGKSASIDAEKSMISKLKNECGSQFTNKLEGMFKDIELSKEINESFKQSSQARTKLPSGIEMSVHVLTTGYWPTYPQMDAKLPHELNVYQDIFKEFYLSKHSGRRLMWQNSSGHCVLKTEFPNGRKELSVSLFQTVVLMLFNDAQKLSFQDIKDSTNIEDKELRRTLQSLACGKFRVLLKVPKGKEVEDGDEFVFNDEFIAPLYRIKVNAIQMKETVEENASTTEKVFHDRQYQIDAAIVRIMKTRKVLSH
;
A
#
# COMPACT_ATOMS: atom_id res chain seq x y z
N PHE A 1 -15.48 30.05 -0.73
CA PHE A 1 -15.08 29.33 0.50
C PHE A 1 -15.80 27.99 0.55
N ILE A 2 -15.08 26.89 0.78
CA ILE A 2 -15.65 25.54 0.87
C ILE A 2 -15.92 25.22 2.35
N GLN A 3 -17.13 24.80 2.68
CA GLN A 3 -17.46 24.22 3.99
C GLN A 3 -17.01 22.75 4.02
N GLY A 4 -16.46 22.28 5.14
CA GLY A 4 -15.96 20.90 5.26
C GLY A 4 -14.51 20.68 4.79
N LYS A 5 -13.59 21.58 5.17
CA LYS A 5 -12.15 21.44 4.88
C LYS A 5 -11.55 20.14 5.41
N ASP A 6 -12.11 19.58 6.47
CA ASP A 6 -11.76 18.28 7.07
C ASP A 6 -12.06 17.09 6.15
N VAL A 7 -13.16 17.15 5.39
CA VAL A 7 -13.46 16.16 4.33
C VAL A 7 -12.38 16.22 3.27
N PHE A 8 -12.06 17.43 2.79
CA PHE A 8 -10.97 17.63 1.83
C PHE A 8 -9.64 17.08 2.37
N GLU A 9 -9.28 17.38 3.62
CA GLU A 9 -8.06 16.88 4.27
C GLU A 9 -8.00 15.35 4.25
N ALA A 10 -9.10 14.68 4.62
CA ALA A 10 -9.14 13.23 4.71
C ALA A 10 -8.91 12.55 3.36
N PHE A 11 -9.60 13.00 2.31
CA PHE A 11 -9.41 12.48 0.96
C PHE A 11 -8.03 12.86 0.39
N TYR A 12 -7.62 14.12 0.55
CA TYR A 12 -6.31 14.57 0.08
C TYR A 12 -5.16 13.78 0.72
N LYS A 13 -5.23 13.55 2.04
CA LYS A 13 -4.25 12.73 2.78
C LYS A 13 -4.19 11.30 2.25
N LYS A 14 -5.35 10.69 1.97
CA LYS A 14 -5.41 9.33 1.41
C LYS A 14 -4.76 9.25 0.04
N ASP A 15 -5.08 10.20 -0.84
CA ASP A 15 -4.55 10.21 -2.20
C ASP A 15 -3.06 10.56 -2.22
N LEU A 16 -2.62 11.48 -1.36
CA LEU A 16 -1.21 11.79 -1.16
C LEU A 16 -0.44 10.54 -0.72
N ALA A 17 -0.98 9.75 0.22
CA ALA A 17 -0.34 8.52 0.67
C ALA A 17 -0.13 7.53 -0.48
N LYS A 18 -1.15 7.32 -1.33
CA LYS A 18 -1.03 6.47 -2.53
C LYS A 18 0.05 7.00 -3.49
N ARG A 19 0.12 8.32 -3.72
CA ARG A 19 1.13 8.91 -4.62
C ARG A 19 2.56 8.78 -4.09
N LEU A 20 2.75 9.01 -2.79
CA LEU A 20 4.06 8.92 -2.13
C LEU A 20 4.59 7.48 -2.11
N LEU A 21 3.77 6.51 -1.71
CA LEU A 21 4.20 5.11 -1.57
C LEU A 21 4.38 4.40 -2.92
N LEU A 22 3.65 4.82 -3.95
CA LEU A 22 3.73 4.22 -5.29
C LEU A 22 4.66 5.00 -6.23
N GLY A 23 5.37 6.01 -5.72
CA GLY A 23 6.33 6.82 -6.48
C GLY A 23 5.72 7.51 -7.70
N LYS A 24 4.46 7.95 -7.61
CA LYS A 24 3.71 8.52 -8.76
C LYS A 24 3.50 10.02 -8.69
N SER A 25 4.15 10.72 -7.77
CA SER A 25 4.12 12.18 -7.75
C SER A 25 4.84 12.74 -8.99
N ALA A 26 4.21 13.67 -9.69
CA ALA A 26 4.78 14.32 -10.87
C ALA A 26 6.02 15.16 -10.52
N SER A 27 6.00 15.80 -9.34
CA SER A 27 7.14 16.52 -8.79
C SER A 27 7.00 16.61 -7.26
N ILE A 28 8.08 16.31 -6.55
CA ILE A 28 8.15 16.47 -5.09
C ILE A 28 8.00 17.95 -4.72
N ASP A 29 8.59 18.85 -5.50
CA ASP A 29 8.51 20.29 -5.26
C ASP A 29 7.08 20.81 -5.47
N ALA A 30 6.36 20.26 -6.45
CA ALA A 30 4.95 20.60 -6.66
C ALA A 30 4.08 20.16 -5.48
N GLU A 31 4.31 18.96 -4.92
CA GLU A 31 3.57 18.49 -3.75
C GLU A 31 3.91 19.32 -2.50
N LYS A 32 5.19 19.65 -2.28
CA LYS A 32 5.63 20.56 -1.20
C LYS A 32 5.01 21.96 -1.35
N SER A 33 4.96 22.49 -2.57
CA SER A 33 4.31 23.78 -2.88
C SER A 33 2.81 23.73 -2.56
N MET A 34 2.12 22.65 -2.90
CA MET A 34 0.70 22.48 -2.60
C MET A 34 0.44 22.47 -1.08
N ILE A 35 1.25 21.77 -0.30
CA ILE A 35 1.13 21.77 1.16
C ILE A 35 1.39 23.16 1.74
N SER A 36 2.39 23.89 1.22
CA SER A 36 2.67 25.27 1.64
C SER A 36 1.45 26.19 1.41
N LYS A 37 0.79 26.07 0.26
CA LYS A 37 -0.46 26.81 -0.02
C LYS A 37 -1.58 26.43 0.95
N LEU A 38 -1.77 25.14 1.23
CA LEU A 38 -2.76 24.68 2.21
C LEU A 38 -2.47 25.20 3.62
N LYS A 39 -1.19 25.30 4.01
CA LYS A 39 -0.75 25.84 5.29
C LYS A 39 -1.11 27.32 5.43
N ASN A 40 -0.92 28.10 4.36
CA ASN A 40 -1.27 29.52 4.35
C ASN A 40 -2.79 29.73 4.46
N GLU A 41 -3.59 28.91 3.77
CA GLU A 41 -5.05 29.06 3.72
C GLU A 41 -5.81 28.42 4.90
N CYS A 42 -5.23 27.38 5.51
CA CYS A 42 -5.90 26.56 6.53
C CYS A 42 -5.15 26.48 7.87
N GLY A 43 -3.94 27.03 7.94
CA GLY A 43 -3.10 27.02 9.13
C GLY A 43 -2.24 25.76 9.28
N SER A 44 -1.27 25.83 10.19
CA SER A 44 -0.27 24.77 10.41
C SER A 44 -0.84 23.48 11.01
N GLN A 45 -1.90 23.55 11.80
CA GLN A 45 -2.53 22.36 12.39
C GLN A 45 -3.15 21.46 11.31
N PHE A 46 -3.69 22.06 10.24
CA PHE A 46 -4.29 21.35 9.11
C PHE A 46 -3.25 20.55 8.32
N THR A 47 -2.06 21.12 8.09
CA THR A 47 -1.01 20.48 7.29
C THR A 47 -0.07 19.59 8.09
N ASN A 48 -0.15 19.59 9.42
CA ASN A 48 0.80 18.89 10.29
C ASN A 48 0.98 17.40 9.92
N LYS A 49 -0.13 16.68 9.69
CA LYS A 49 -0.08 15.26 9.28
C LYS A 49 0.56 15.08 7.90
N LEU A 50 0.22 15.95 6.94
CA LEU A 50 0.76 15.91 5.57
C LEU A 50 2.28 16.19 5.56
N GLU A 51 2.73 17.19 6.33
CA GLU A 51 4.15 17.49 6.53
C GLU A 51 4.89 16.31 7.19
N GLY A 52 4.25 15.65 8.16
CA GLY A 52 4.74 14.42 8.78
C GLY A 52 4.95 13.28 7.78
N MET A 53 4.02 13.09 6.84
CA MET A 53 4.15 12.07 5.79
C MET A 53 5.39 12.30 4.92
N PHE A 54 5.71 13.55 4.57
CA PHE A 54 6.93 13.86 3.82
C PHE A 54 8.20 13.55 4.60
N LYS A 55 8.22 13.92 5.89
CA LYS A 55 9.36 13.61 6.77
C LYS A 55 9.60 12.11 6.88
N ASP A 56 8.53 11.31 6.99
CA ASP A 56 8.65 9.84 7.02
C ASP A 56 9.23 9.28 5.72
N ILE A 57 8.88 9.84 4.54
CA ILE A 57 9.45 9.42 3.26
C ILE A 57 10.94 9.75 3.17
N GLU A 58 11.36 10.94 3.63
CA GLU A 58 12.77 11.35 3.65
C GLU A 58 13.57 10.47 4.63
N LEU A 59 13.09 10.31 5.86
CA LEU A 59 13.73 9.47 6.88
C LEU A 59 13.81 8.00 6.44
N SER A 60 12.80 7.50 5.74
CA SER A 60 12.83 6.14 5.19
C SER A 60 13.99 5.92 4.22
N LYS A 61 14.38 6.93 3.42
CA LYS A 61 15.54 6.81 2.53
C LYS A 61 16.83 6.62 3.31
N GLU A 62 17.04 7.43 4.34
CA GLU A 62 18.19 7.33 5.24
C GLU A 62 18.23 5.97 5.96
N ILE A 63 17.08 5.49 6.44
CA ILE A 63 16.96 4.16 7.06
C ILE A 63 17.34 3.06 6.08
N ASN A 64 16.90 3.14 4.81
CA ASN A 64 17.25 2.14 3.80
C ASN A 64 18.74 2.13 3.47
N GLU A 65 19.37 3.30 3.33
CA GLU A 65 20.81 3.41 3.10
C GLU A 65 21.59 2.82 4.29
N SER A 66 21.16 3.17 5.51
CA SER A 66 21.75 2.63 6.73
C SER A 66 21.55 1.11 6.85
N PHE A 67 20.40 0.58 6.42
CA PHE A 67 20.14 -0.84 6.39
C PHE A 67 21.06 -1.54 5.39
N LYS A 68 21.16 -1.06 4.14
CA LYS A 68 22.04 -1.62 3.10
C LYS A 68 23.52 -1.67 3.53
N GLN A 69 23.95 -0.75 4.39
CA GLN A 69 25.32 -0.70 4.93
C GLN A 69 25.51 -1.51 6.23
N SER A 70 24.43 -1.96 6.87
CA SER A 70 24.47 -2.66 8.15
C SER A 70 25.11 -4.04 8.06
N SER A 71 25.67 -4.52 9.18
CA SER A 71 26.20 -5.89 9.26
C SER A 71 25.09 -6.93 9.05
N GLN A 72 23.89 -6.69 9.60
CA GLN A 72 22.73 -7.57 9.43
C GLN A 72 22.41 -7.77 7.95
N ALA A 73 22.36 -6.69 7.16
CA ALA A 73 22.08 -6.79 5.74
C ALA A 73 23.20 -7.53 4.99
N ARG A 74 24.47 -7.26 5.31
CA ARG A 74 25.62 -7.85 4.61
C ARG A 74 25.85 -9.33 4.92
N THR A 75 25.48 -9.80 6.11
CA THR A 75 25.78 -11.17 6.54
C THR A 75 24.57 -12.09 6.51
N LYS A 76 23.35 -11.57 6.72
CA LYS A 76 22.14 -12.38 6.84
C LYS A 76 21.25 -12.37 5.60
N LEU A 77 21.31 -11.33 4.76
CA LEU A 77 20.43 -11.28 3.59
C LEU A 77 20.87 -12.30 2.52
N PRO A 78 19.93 -13.09 1.99
CA PRO A 78 20.14 -13.81 0.75
C PRO A 78 20.48 -12.85 -0.40
N SER A 79 21.11 -13.37 -1.46
CA SER A 79 21.28 -12.63 -2.71
C SER A 79 20.03 -12.75 -3.58
N GLY A 80 19.76 -11.74 -4.41
CA GLY A 80 18.76 -11.83 -5.49
C GLY A 80 17.54 -10.91 -5.38
N ILE A 81 17.21 -10.39 -4.18
CA ILE A 81 16.12 -9.43 -4.00
C ILE A 81 16.68 -8.07 -3.57
N GLU A 82 16.33 -7.02 -4.30
CA GLU A 82 16.51 -5.65 -3.83
C GLU A 82 15.28 -5.20 -3.03
N MET A 83 15.48 -4.89 -1.75
CA MET A 83 14.43 -4.41 -0.86
C MET A 83 14.58 -2.92 -0.55
N SER A 84 13.46 -2.22 -0.52
CA SER A 84 13.31 -0.84 -0.03
C SER A 84 12.07 -0.76 0.85
N VAL A 85 12.21 -0.19 2.05
CA VAL A 85 11.15 -0.16 3.07
C VAL A 85 10.78 1.28 3.42
N HIS A 86 9.49 1.59 3.41
CA HIS A 86 8.98 2.85 3.95
C HIS A 86 8.47 2.65 5.39
N VAL A 87 9.13 3.30 6.35
CA VAL A 87 8.73 3.27 7.76
C VAL A 87 7.86 4.49 8.04
N LEU A 88 6.60 4.24 8.40
CA LEU A 88 5.56 5.27 8.47
C LEU A 88 5.08 5.49 9.91
N THR A 89 4.98 6.74 10.33
CA THR A 89 4.54 7.09 11.68
C THR A 89 3.01 6.93 11.80
N THR A 90 2.58 6.05 12.71
CA THR A 90 1.15 5.87 12.99
C THR A 90 0.55 7.18 13.50
N GLY A 91 -0.55 7.63 12.87
CA GLY A 91 -1.24 8.89 13.19
C GLY A 91 -1.03 10.01 12.17
N TYR A 92 0.05 9.98 11.38
CA TYR A 92 0.21 10.88 10.23
C TYR A 92 -0.41 10.30 8.96
N TRP A 93 -0.31 8.99 8.78
CA TRP A 93 -0.81 8.29 7.61
C TRP A 93 -2.27 7.85 7.77
N PRO A 94 -3.00 7.60 6.66
CA PRO A 94 -4.29 6.92 6.70
C PRO A 94 -4.20 5.59 7.44
N THR A 95 -5.27 5.21 8.13
CA THR A 95 -5.36 3.89 8.74
C THR A 95 -5.67 2.85 7.67
N TYR A 96 -4.76 1.90 7.48
CA TYR A 96 -4.93 0.76 6.59
C TYR A 96 -5.41 -0.45 7.39
N PRO A 97 -6.43 -1.19 6.93
CA PRO A 97 -6.80 -2.45 7.53
C PRO A 97 -5.63 -3.42 7.40
N GLN A 98 -5.37 -4.16 8.48
CA GLN A 98 -4.42 -5.27 8.44
C GLN A 98 -5.01 -6.36 7.55
N MET A 99 -4.19 -6.85 6.62
CA MET A 99 -4.56 -7.94 5.72
C MET A 99 -3.51 -9.03 5.86
N ASP A 100 -3.97 -10.18 6.33
CA ASP A 100 -3.13 -11.36 6.43
C ASP A 100 -2.86 -11.91 5.03
N ALA A 101 -1.62 -12.35 4.82
CA ALA A 101 -1.21 -13.07 3.63
C ALA A 101 -0.01 -13.94 3.97
N LYS A 102 -0.02 -15.18 3.49
CA LYS A 102 1.14 -16.08 3.54
C LYS A 102 2.13 -15.63 2.48
N LEU A 103 3.17 -14.92 2.91
CA LEU A 103 4.24 -14.48 2.01
C LEU A 103 5.20 -15.65 1.71
N PRO A 104 5.80 -15.68 0.51
CA PRO A 104 6.94 -16.56 0.21
C PRO A 104 8.02 -16.46 1.28
N HIS A 105 8.71 -17.59 1.54
CA HIS A 105 9.71 -17.68 2.60
C HIS A 105 10.79 -16.61 2.46
N GLU A 106 11.22 -16.35 1.22
CA GLU A 106 12.22 -15.35 0.89
C GLU A 106 11.78 -13.96 1.37
N LEU A 107 10.52 -13.56 1.18
CA LEU A 107 10.06 -12.25 1.63
C LEU A 107 10.01 -12.15 3.15
N ASN A 108 9.63 -13.22 3.85
CA ASN A 108 9.61 -13.24 5.31
C ASN A 108 11.03 -13.06 5.89
N VAL A 109 12.03 -13.73 5.32
CA VAL A 109 13.44 -13.61 5.74
C VAL A 109 13.91 -12.14 5.65
N TYR A 110 13.60 -11.46 4.55
CA TYR A 110 13.97 -10.05 4.37
C TYR A 110 13.23 -9.15 5.37
N GLN A 111 11.93 -9.38 5.61
CA GLN A 111 11.15 -8.63 6.59
C GLN A 111 11.70 -8.78 8.02
N ASP A 112 12.08 -9.99 8.41
CA ASP A 112 12.61 -10.27 9.75
C ASP A 112 13.98 -9.65 9.97
N ILE A 113 14.88 -9.74 8.98
CA ILE A 113 16.22 -9.13 9.06
C ILE A 113 16.10 -7.60 9.13
N PHE A 114 15.20 -6.99 8.36
CA PHE A 114 14.94 -5.56 8.46
C PHE A 114 14.38 -5.17 9.82
N LYS A 115 13.43 -5.95 10.35
CA LYS A 115 12.84 -5.71 11.67
C LYS A 115 13.87 -5.78 12.78
N GLU A 116 14.76 -6.79 12.75
CA GLU A 116 15.87 -6.91 13.70
C GLU A 116 16.78 -5.67 13.64
N PHE A 117 17.20 -5.27 12.43
CA PHE A 117 18.00 -4.05 12.23
C PHE A 117 17.29 -2.81 12.80
N TYR A 118 16.02 -2.60 12.46
CA TYR A 118 15.30 -1.40 12.85
C TYR A 118 15.14 -1.31 14.37
N LEU A 119 14.74 -2.42 15.02
CA LEU A 119 14.53 -2.46 16.47
C LEU A 119 15.85 -2.36 17.26
N SER A 120 16.98 -2.78 16.67
CA SER A 120 18.30 -2.58 17.28
C SER A 120 18.68 -1.10 17.43
N LYS A 121 18.17 -0.22 16.54
CA LYS A 121 18.43 1.23 16.56
C LYS A 121 17.32 2.04 17.21
N HIS A 122 16.09 1.53 17.17
CA HIS A 122 14.90 2.23 17.65
C HIS A 122 14.20 1.41 18.75
N SER A 123 14.82 1.39 19.93
CA SER A 123 14.24 0.74 21.11
C SER A 123 12.90 1.34 21.51
N GLY A 124 11.99 0.50 22.03
CA GLY A 124 10.64 0.91 22.45
C GLY A 124 9.63 1.11 21.32
N ARG A 125 9.98 0.82 20.06
CA ARG A 125 9.04 0.86 18.93
C ARG A 125 8.51 -0.53 18.57
N ARG A 126 7.32 -0.56 17.96
CA ARG A 126 6.72 -1.76 17.37
C ARG A 126 6.47 -1.52 15.89
N LEU A 127 6.96 -2.42 15.04
CA LEU A 127 6.68 -2.41 13.60
C LEU A 127 5.49 -3.32 13.29
N MET A 128 4.66 -2.88 12.34
CA MET A 128 3.59 -3.67 11.73
C MET A 128 3.67 -3.50 10.22
N TRP A 129 3.81 -4.61 9.50
CA TRP A 129 3.86 -4.60 8.04
C TRP A 129 2.48 -4.31 7.45
N GLN A 130 2.44 -3.58 6.33
CA GLN A 130 1.21 -3.25 5.62
C GLN A 130 1.26 -3.86 4.22
N ASN A 131 0.89 -5.15 4.13
CA ASN A 131 0.99 -5.95 2.91
C ASN A 131 0.20 -5.37 1.73
N SER A 132 -0.95 -4.76 2.01
CA SER A 132 -1.84 -4.14 1.03
C SER A 132 -1.20 -2.97 0.26
N SER A 133 -0.18 -2.32 0.84
CA SER A 133 0.56 -1.21 0.23
C SER A 133 1.88 -1.66 -0.42
N GLY A 134 2.25 -2.94 -0.28
CA GLY A 134 3.44 -3.50 -0.88
C GLY A 134 3.32 -3.63 -2.40
N HIS A 135 4.47 -3.49 -3.08
CA HIS A 135 4.61 -3.73 -4.50
C HIS A 135 6.00 -4.29 -4.81
N CYS A 136 6.09 -5.06 -5.90
CA CYS A 136 7.32 -5.73 -6.31
C CYS A 136 7.53 -5.58 -7.82
N VAL A 137 8.77 -5.81 -8.25
CA VAL A 137 9.11 -5.99 -9.66
C VAL A 137 9.58 -7.43 -9.83
N LEU A 138 8.79 -8.24 -10.55
CA LEU A 138 9.10 -9.63 -10.84
C LEU A 138 9.77 -9.73 -12.20
N LYS A 139 10.86 -10.49 -12.26
CA LYS A 139 11.45 -10.91 -13.53
C LYS A 139 10.82 -12.24 -13.92
N THR A 140 10.09 -12.24 -15.03
CA THR A 140 9.37 -13.41 -15.53
C THR A 140 9.97 -13.86 -16.84
N GLU A 141 10.17 -15.16 -16.97
CA GLU A 141 10.63 -15.78 -18.22
C GLU A 141 9.40 -16.31 -18.96
N PHE A 142 9.13 -15.74 -20.13
CA PHE A 142 8.15 -16.26 -21.06
C PHE A 142 8.89 -16.88 -22.26
N PRO A 143 8.28 -17.84 -22.98
CA PRO A 143 8.83 -18.38 -24.22
C PRO A 143 9.21 -17.30 -25.24
N ASN A 144 8.43 -16.22 -25.31
CA ASN A 144 8.65 -15.08 -26.21
C ASN A 144 9.63 -14.01 -25.66
N GLY A 145 10.35 -14.34 -24.58
CA GLY A 145 11.40 -13.50 -24.01
C GLY A 145 11.10 -13.02 -22.58
N ARG A 146 12.17 -12.55 -21.93
CA ARG A 146 12.12 -12.08 -20.55
C ARG A 146 11.35 -10.76 -20.43
N LYS A 147 10.55 -10.63 -19.37
CA LYS A 147 9.79 -9.42 -19.03
C LYS A 147 9.95 -9.06 -17.55
N GLU A 148 9.67 -7.80 -17.25
CA GLU A 148 9.56 -7.31 -15.87
C GLU A 148 8.12 -6.88 -15.56
N LEU A 149 7.51 -7.52 -14.57
CA LEU A 149 6.16 -7.20 -14.12
C LEU A 149 6.24 -6.34 -12.85
N SER A 150 5.74 -5.11 -12.93
CA SER A 150 5.48 -4.27 -11.77
C SER A 150 4.08 -4.55 -11.25
N VAL A 151 4.02 -5.21 -10.09
CA VAL A 151 2.83 -5.84 -9.51
C VAL A 151 2.68 -5.46 -8.04
N SER A 152 1.47 -5.60 -7.49
CA SER A 152 1.24 -5.51 -6.05
C SER A 152 1.86 -6.71 -5.31
N LEU A 153 1.98 -6.61 -3.98
CA LEU A 153 2.43 -7.73 -3.16
C LEU A 153 1.47 -8.93 -3.28
N PHE A 154 0.15 -8.71 -3.26
CA PHE A 154 -0.82 -9.81 -3.43
C PHE A 154 -0.72 -10.46 -4.82
N GLN A 155 -0.55 -9.68 -5.88
CA GLN A 155 -0.27 -10.21 -7.21
C GLN A 155 1.03 -11.03 -7.23
N THR A 156 2.05 -10.59 -6.48
CA THR A 156 3.32 -11.30 -6.36
C THR A 156 3.15 -12.64 -5.69
N VAL A 157 2.47 -12.69 -4.54
CA VAL A 157 2.23 -13.93 -3.81
C VAL A 157 1.48 -14.93 -4.69
N VAL A 158 0.46 -14.50 -5.42
CA VAL A 158 -0.28 -15.37 -6.36
C VAL A 158 0.60 -15.86 -7.50
N LEU A 159 1.35 -14.98 -8.16
CA LEU A 159 2.21 -15.37 -9.29
C LEU A 159 3.33 -16.34 -8.89
N MET A 160 3.85 -16.21 -7.66
CA MET A 160 4.91 -17.10 -7.16
C MET A 160 4.44 -18.55 -7.01
N LEU A 161 3.15 -18.81 -6.80
CA LEU A 161 2.60 -20.17 -6.75
C LEU A 161 2.75 -20.92 -8.09
N PHE A 162 2.80 -20.18 -9.21
CA PHE A 162 2.91 -20.77 -10.54
C PHE A 162 4.33 -21.21 -10.91
N ASN A 163 5.31 -21.03 -10.01
CA ASN A 163 6.63 -21.63 -10.17
C ASN A 163 6.59 -23.16 -9.92
N ASP A 164 5.68 -23.63 -9.06
CA ASP A 164 5.57 -25.04 -8.67
C ASP A 164 4.31 -25.73 -9.26
N ALA A 165 3.39 -24.95 -9.84
CA ALA A 165 2.14 -25.46 -10.41
C ALA A 165 1.79 -24.74 -11.72
N GLN A 166 1.38 -25.49 -12.75
CA GLN A 166 0.93 -24.91 -14.01
C GLN A 166 -0.53 -24.42 -13.96
N LYS A 167 -1.33 -25.03 -13.08
CA LYS A 167 -2.78 -24.80 -12.98
C LYS A 167 -3.21 -24.88 -11.52
N LEU A 168 -4.02 -23.90 -11.09
CA LEU A 168 -4.53 -23.80 -9.72
C LEU A 168 -5.99 -23.33 -9.73
N SER A 169 -6.83 -23.89 -8.85
CA SER A 169 -8.19 -23.38 -8.64
C SER A 169 -8.18 -22.12 -7.78
N PHE A 170 -9.29 -21.36 -7.80
CA PHE A 170 -9.49 -20.24 -6.88
C PHE A 170 -9.27 -20.65 -5.40
N GLN A 171 -9.79 -21.81 -5.01
CA GLN A 171 -9.69 -22.32 -3.65
C GLN A 171 -8.25 -22.68 -3.27
N ASP A 172 -7.49 -23.32 -4.16
CA ASP A 172 -6.08 -23.65 -3.92
C ASP A 172 -5.23 -22.40 -3.70
N ILE A 173 -5.47 -21.37 -4.51
CA ILE A 173 -4.77 -20.07 -4.38
C ILE A 173 -5.17 -19.41 -3.06
N LYS A 174 -6.46 -19.42 -2.69
CA LYS A 174 -6.94 -18.85 -1.44
C LYS A 174 -6.28 -19.51 -0.23
N ASP A 175 -6.26 -20.84 -0.17
CA ASP A 175 -5.69 -21.58 0.97
C ASP A 175 -4.18 -21.42 1.07
N SER A 176 -3.49 -21.37 -0.08
CA SER A 176 -2.04 -21.18 -0.16
C SER A 176 -1.60 -19.77 0.21
N THR A 177 -2.38 -18.75 -0.17
CA THR A 177 -2.02 -17.34 0.05
C THR A 177 -2.66 -16.71 1.30
N ASN A 178 -3.74 -17.29 1.82
CA ASN A 178 -4.56 -16.73 2.91
C ASN A 178 -5.07 -15.30 2.66
N ILE A 179 -5.25 -14.91 1.39
CA ILE A 179 -5.81 -13.61 1.02
C ILE A 179 -7.34 -13.69 1.09
N GLU A 180 -7.99 -12.67 1.67
CA GLU A 180 -9.45 -12.56 1.76
C GLU A 180 -10.10 -12.60 0.37
N ASP A 181 -11.24 -13.29 0.23
CA ASP A 181 -11.95 -13.53 -1.05
C ASP A 181 -12.08 -12.29 -1.91
N LYS A 182 -12.50 -11.18 -1.31
CA LYS A 182 -12.76 -9.95 -2.03
C LYS A 182 -11.48 -9.38 -2.65
N GLU A 183 -10.39 -9.38 -1.91
CA GLU A 183 -9.10 -8.90 -2.40
C GLU A 183 -8.48 -9.90 -3.39
N LEU A 184 -8.66 -11.20 -3.16
CA LEU A 184 -8.17 -12.25 -4.05
C LEU A 184 -8.86 -12.20 -5.41
N ARG A 185 -10.20 -12.09 -5.46
CA ARG A 185 -10.95 -11.94 -6.72
C ARG A 185 -10.47 -10.74 -7.51
N ARG A 186 -10.29 -9.60 -6.83
CA ARG A 186 -9.77 -8.38 -7.45
C ARG A 186 -8.35 -8.57 -8.00
N THR A 187 -7.49 -9.25 -7.23
CA THR A 187 -6.11 -9.59 -7.62
C THR A 187 -6.10 -10.49 -8.86
N LEU A 188 -6.87 -11.57 -8.85
CA LEU A 188 -6.98 -12.50 -9.98
C LEU A 188 -7.61 -11.85 -11.21
N GLN A 189 -8.61 -10.98 -11.03
CA GLN A 189 -9.20 -10.20 -12.12
C GLN A 189 -8.15 -9.32 -12.82
N SER A 190 -7.24 -8.67 -12.09
CA SER A 190 -6.13 -7.95 -12.76
C SER A 190 -5.20 -8.83 -13.55
N LEU A 191 -4.90 -10.04 -13.04
CA LEU A 191 -3.90 -10.93 -13.63
C LEU A 191 -4.45 -11.71 -14.84
N ALA A 192 -5.75 -12.04 -14.83
CA ALA A 192 -6.36 -12.94 -15.81
C ALA A 192 -7.39 -12.27 -16.73
N CYS A 193 -8.16 -11.30 -16.22
CA CYS A 193 -9.27 -10.68 -16.97
C CYS A 193 -8.91 -9.31 -17.54
N GLY A 194 -7.79 -8.73 -17.09
CA GLY A 194 -7.33 -7.40 -17.45
C GLY A 194 -6.73 -7.28 -18.86
N LYS A 195 -6.10 -6.13 -19.10
CA LYS A 195 -5.38 -5.84 -20.36
C LYS A 195 -4.16 -6.74 -20.54
N PHE A 196 -3.42 -6.97 -19.47
CA PHE A 196 -2.22 -7.80 -19.47
C PHE A 196 -2.57 -9.12 -18.78
N ARG A 197 -2.93 -10.12 -19.58
CA ARG A 197 -3.38 -11.44 -19.11
C ARG A 197 -2.17 -12.34 -18.87
N VAL A 198 -1.52 -12.14 -17.73
CA VAL A 198 -0.39 -12.98 -17.28
C VAL A 198 -0.88 -14.38 -16.93
N LEU A 199 -2.12 -14.49 -16.45
CA LEU A 199 -2.82 -15.75 -16.23
C LEU A 199 -3.98 -15.89 -17.21
N LEU A 200 -4.40 -17.13 -17.47
CA LEU A 200 -5.60 -17.47 -18.23
C LEU A 200 -6.64 -18.05 -17.27
N LYS A 201 -7.84 -17.47 -17.27
CA LYS A 201 -8.99 -17.97 -16.50
C LYS A 201 -9.78 -19.00 -17.30
N VAL A 202 -10.17 -20.09 -16.65
CA VAL A 202 -11.04 -21.14 -17.19
C VAL A 202 -12.20 -21.35 -16.19
N PRO A 203 -13.47 -21.16 -16.59
CA PRO A 203 -13.95 -20.63 -17.88
C PRO A 203 -13.60 -19.14 -18.09
N LYS A 204 -13.50 -18.70 -19.34
CA LYS A 204 -13.24 -17.29 -19.68
C LYS A 204 -14.42 -16.41 -19.26
N GLY A 205 -14.14 -15.31 -18.57
CA GLY A 205 -15.15 -14.38 -18.07
C GLY A 205 -14.52 -13.09 -17.55
N LYS A 206 -15.35 -12.11 -17.20
CA LYS A 206 -14.89 -10.86 -16.57
C LYS A 206 -14.76 -10.97 -15.05
N GLU A 207 -15.65 -11.74 -14.44
CA GLU A 207 -15.68 -11.98 -13.01
C GLU A 207 -14.91 -13.26 -12.63
N VAL A 208 -14.53 -13.33 -11.36
CA VAL A 208 -13.83 -14.47 -10.76
C VAL A 208 -14.77 -15.15 -9.77
N GLU A 209 -15.10 -16.40 -10.06
CA GLU A 209 -16.01 -17.27 -9.32
C GLU A 209 -15.23 -18.40 -8.63
N ASP A 210 -15.87 -19.10 -7.68
CA ASP A 210 -15.20 -20.10 -6.81
C ASP A 210 -14.71 -21.33 -7.57
N GLY A 211 -15.42 -21.69 -8.64
CA GLY A 211 -15.06 -22.83 -9.50
C GLY A 211 -14.07 -22.47 -10.60
N ASP A 212 -13.56 -21.24 -10.65
CA ASP A 212 -12.61 -20.84 -11.68
C ASP A 212 -11.22 -21.42 -11.44
N GLU A 213 -10.57 -21.77 -12.54
CA GLU A 213 -9.19 -22.22 -12.58
C GLU A 213 -8.31 -21.22 -13.33
N PHE A 214 -7.06 -21.15 -12.91
CA PHE A 214 -6.08 -20.22 -13.44
C PHE A 214 -4.86 -20.99 -13.93
N VAL A 215 -4.39 -20.64 -15.12
CA VAL A 215 -3.23 -21.24 -15.79
C VAL A 215 -2.24 -20.15 -16.16
N PHE A 216 -0.94 -20.43 -16.05
CA PHE A 216 0.08 -19.48 -16.51
C PHE A 216 0.01 -19.30 -18.04
N ASN A 217 0.10 -18.06 -18.52
CA ASN A 217 0.00 -17.76 -19.95
C ASN A 217 1.35 -17.81 -20.65
N ASP A 218 1.74 -18.98 -21.16
CA ASP A 218 2.98 -19.15 -21.94
C ASP A 218 2.99 -18.36 -23.26
N GLU A 219 1.81 -18.06 -23.82
CA GLU A 219 1.65 -17.29 -25.05
C GLU A 219 1.58 -15.77 -24.80
N PHE A 220 1.95 -15.31 -23.61
CA PHE A 220 1.88 -13.90 -23.26
C PHE A 220 2.80 -13.05 -24.16
N ILE A 221 2.19 -12.06 -24.82
CA ILE A 221 2.90 -11.10 -25.67
C ILE A 221 2.61 -9.69 -25.17
N ALA A 222 3.66 -8.91 -24.99
CA ALA A 222 3.56 -7.49 -24.66
C ALA A 222 4.66 -6.69 -25.38
N PRO A 223 4.35 -5.49 -25.89
CA PRO A 223 5.30 -4.68 -26.66
C PRO A 223 6.43 -4.14 -25.79
N LEU A 224 6.16 -3.87 -24.51
CA LEU A 224 7.14 -3.32 -23.58
C LEU A 224 7.86 -4.43 -22.81
N TYR A 225 9.11 -4.18 -22.42
CA TYR A 225 9.86 -5.05 -21.51
C TYR A 225 9.34 -4.98 -20.07
N ARG A 226 9.14 -3.75 -19.56
CA ARG A 226 8.58 -3.51 -18.24
C ARG A 226 7.08 -3.20 -18.34
N ILE A 227 6.27 -4.00 -17.66
CA ILE A 227 4.82 -4.00 -17.74
C ILE A 227 4.25 -3.66 -16.36
N LYS A 228 3.34 -2.69 -16.31
CA LYS A 228 2.67 -2.31 -15.08
C LYS A 228 1.30 -2.97 -15.04
N VAL A 229 1.17 -4.01 -14.21
CA VAL A 229 -0.09 -4.74 -13.98
C VAL A 229 -0.85 -4.14 -12.77
N ASN A 230 -0.16 -3.34 -11.96
CA ASN A 230 -0.66 -2.73 -10.73
C ASN A 230 -1.62 -1.53 -10.94
N ALA A 231 -2.57 -1.64 -11.87
CA ALA A 231 -3.57 -0.59 -12.10
C ALA A 231 -4.65 -0.56 -10.99
N ILE A 232 -4.84 -1.67 -10.27
CA ILE A 232 -5.93 -1.86 -9.31
C ILE A 232 -5.71 -1.09 -8.00
N GLN A 233 -4.50 -1.08 -7.42
CA GLN A 233 -4.23 -0.39 -6.14
C GLN A 233 -4.49 1.13 -6.19
N MET A 234 -4.57 1.71 -7.40
CA MET A 234 -4.75 3.14 -7.60
C MET A 234 -6.21 3.60 -7.50
N LYS A 235 -7.17 2.71 -7.77
CA LYS A 235 -8.58 3.10 -7.78
C LYS A 235 -9.13 3.07 -6.36
N GLU A 236 -9.71 4.17 -5.93
CA GLU A 236 -10.55 4.20 -4.74
C GLU A 236 -11.78 3.30 -4.96
N THR A 237 -12.07 2.44 -4.00
CA THR A 237 -13.30 1.64 -4.01
C THR A 237 -14.45 2.42 -3.37
N VAL A 238 -15.69 2.06 -3.70
CA VAL A 238 -16.89 2.66 -3.09
C VAL A 238 -16.86 2.51 -1.57
N GLU A 239 -16.38 1.37 -1.07
CA GLU A 239 -16.21 1.11 0.36
C GLU A 239 -15.09 1.93 1.00
N GLU A 240 -13.95 2.10 0.34
CA GLU A 240 -12.89 3.00 0.80
C GLU A 240 -13.42 4.45 0.91
N ASN A 241 -14.24 4.88 -0.05
CA ASN A 241 -14.84 6.21 -0.06
C ASN A 241 -15.84 6.39 1.09
N ALA A 242 -16.77 5.43 1.24
CA ALA A 242 -17.75 5.41 2.32
C ALA A 242 -17.08 5.39 3.70
N SER A 243 -16.09 4.53 3.90
CA SER A 243 -15.34 4.44 5.16
C SER A 243 -14.54 5.72 5.46
N THR A 244 -13.97 6.37 4.44
CA THR A 244 -13.28 7.66 4.62
C THR A 244 -14.27 8.73 5.08
N THR A 245 -15.45 8.77 4.47
CA THR A 245 -16.53 9.72 4.79
C THR A 245 -17.05 9.49 6.20
N GLU A 246 -17.34 8.25 6.57
CA GLU A 246 -17.82 7.86 7.91
C GLU A 246 -16.83 8.25 9.01
N LYS A 247 -15.53 8.01 8.79
CA LYS A 247 -14.48 8.43 9.74
C LYS A 247 -14.45 9.94 9.95
N VAL A 248 -14.66 10.75 8.91
CA VAL A 248 -14.72 12.21 9.06
C VAL A 248 -15.90 12.62 9.94
N PHE A 249 -17.07 12.01 9.76
CA PHE A 249 -18.23 12.29 10.61
C PHE A 249 -18.00 11.91 12.06
N HIS A 250 -17.36 10.77 12.32
CA HIS A 250 -17.01 10.34 13.67
C HIS A 250 -15.96 11.27 14.30
N ASP A 251 -14.92 11.65 13.57
CA ASP A 251 -13.87 12.57 14.04
C ASP A 251 -14.43 13.96 14.41
N ARG A 252 -15.47 14.44 13.70
CA ARG A 252 -16.16 15.68 14.04
C ARG A 252 -16.77 15.66 15.43
N GLN A 253 -17.31 14.52 15.87
CA GLN A 253 -17.90 14.40 17.22
C GLN A 253 -16.84 14.68 18.29
N TYR A 254 -15.67 14.04 18.19
CA TYR A 254 -14.56 14.29 19.11
C TYR A 254 -14.01 15.71 19.05
N GLN A 255 -13.97 16.32 17.86
CA GLN A 255 -13.55 17.72 17.71
C GLN A 255 -14.53 18.68 18.37
N ILE A 256 -15.83 18.44 18.26
CA ILE A 256 -16.88 19.22 18.93
C ILE A 256 -16.72 19.08 20.44
N ASP A 257 -16.60 17.86 20.97
CA ASP A 257 -16.41 17.62 22.40
C ASP A 257 -15.16 18.33 22.93
N ALA A 258 -14.02 18.19 22.23
CA ALA A 258 -12.78 18.85 22.60
C ALA A 258 -12.89 20.39 22.56
N ALA A 259 -13.64 20.94 21.60
CA ALA A 259 -13.91 22.36 21.51
C ALA A 259 -14.79 22.86 22.68
N ILE A 260 -15.85 22.12 23.01
CA ILE A 260 -16.74 22.41 24.14
C ILE A 260 -15.93 22.42 25.43
N VAL A 261 -15.16 21.37 25.71
CA VAL A 261 -14.32 21.28 26.92
C VAL A 261 -13.34 22.46 27.01
N ARG A 262 -12.68 22.82 25.90
CA ARG A 262 -11.74 23.95 25.83
C ARG A 262 -12.42 25.28 26.17
N ILE A 263 -13.60 25.52 25.61
CA ILE A 263 -14.36 26.75 25.83
C ILE A 263 -14.88 26.80 27.28
N MET A 264 -15.51 25.73 27.76
CA MET A 264 -16.10 25.66 29.10
C MET A 264 -15.05 25.74 30.22
N LYS A 265 -13.85 25.19 30.00
CA LYS A 265 -12.74 25.34 30.94
C LYS A 265 -12.37 26.81 31.18
N THR A 266 -12.46 27.63 30.13
CA THR A 266 -12.12 29.06 30.14
C THR A 266 -13.26 29.92 30.66
N ARG A 267 -14.49 29.73 30.14
CA ARG A 267 -15.63 30.62 30.41
C ARG A 267 -16.45 30.25 31.64
N LYS A 268 -16.36 29.01 32.13
CA LYS A 268 -17.07 28.44 33.30
C LYS A 268 -18.60 28.40 33.20
N VAL A 269 -19.25 29.44 32.67
CA VAL A 269 -20.69 29.53 32.42
C VAL A 269 -20.90 30.11 31.02
N LEU A 270 -21.80 29.51 30.25
CA LEU A 270 -22.22 29.98 28.93
C LEU A 270 -23.71 29.66 28.75
N SER A 271 -24.48 30.55 28.13
CA SER A 271 -25.84 30.22 27.72
C SER A 271 -25.81 29.12 26.67
N HIS A 272 -26.82 28.25 26.69
CA HIS A 272 -27.07 27.31 25.60
C HIS A 272 -27.37 28.05 24.30
#